data_AF-A0A2G4GBQ4-F1
#
_entry.id   AF-A0A2G4GBQ4-F1
#
_cell.length_a   1.000
_cell.length_b   1.000
_cell.length_c   1.000
_cell.angle_alpha   90.00
_cell.angle_beta   90.00
_cell.angle_gamma   90.00
#
_symmetry.space_group_name_H-M   'P 1'
#
loop_
_entity.id
_entity.type
_entity.pdbx_description
1 polymer ?
#
loop_
_entity_poly.entity_id
_entity_poly.type
_entity_poly.pdbx_seq_one_letter_code
_entity_poly.pdbx_strand_id
1 'polypeptide(L)'
;MPNVPRLRSPYSKVGRLVYFGRMIDKIRLHARGALPADYIHNLGKGFDARACTFLRIPYDELTAHVLSAATPDDAAALAWAEKTGGARSDEDCEIWCGFMMKRGWRDEGAEILVKRIKESALGAAPIMTMFDYLDFDEGRDSVTARAWEQ
;
A
#
# COMPACT_ATOMS: atom_id res chain seq x y z
N MET A 1 0.86 13.10 -8.55
CA MET A 1 0.67 13.98 -7.37
C MET A 1 2.05 14.47 -6.93
N PRO A 2 2.20 15.51 -6.10
CA PRO A 2 3.52 15.77 -5.50
C PRO A 2 3.91 14.60 -4.58
N ASN A 3 5.21 14.28 -4.53
CA ASN A 3 5.77 13.32 -3.57
C ASN A 3 5.30 13.68 -2.16
N VAL A 4 4.65 12.74 -1.46
CA VAL A 4 4.13 12.93 -0.11
C VAL A 4 5.22 12.57 0.91
N PRO A 5 5.78 13.53 1.66
CA PRO A 5 6.82 13.22 2.63
C PRO A 5 6.36 12.19 3.66
N ARG A 6 7.19 11.16 3.89
CA ARG A 6 6.91 10.03 4.79
C ARG A 6 5.80 9.09 4.34
N LEU A 7 5.44 9.08 3.05
CA LEU A 7 4.64 8.03 2.45
C LEU A 7 5.56 7.10 1.64
N ARG A 8 5.84 5.90 2.16
CA ARG A 8 6.76 4.97 1.49
C ARG A 8 6.17 4.33 0.23
N SER A 9 7.02 3.71 -0.57
CA SER A 9 6.63 2.96 -1.77
C SER A 9 5.66 1.83 -1.41
N PRO A 10 4.68 1.50 -2.27
CA PRO A 10 3.85 0.32 -2.07
C PRO A 10 4.67 -0.98 -2.10
N TYR A 11 5.86 -0.99 -2.71
CA TYR A 11 6.78 -2.13 -2.70
C TYR A 11 7.51 -2.31 -1.36
N SER A 12 7.64 -1.26 -0.54
CA SER A 12 8.35 -1.35 0.74
C SER A 12 7.64 -2.32 1.70
N LYS A 13 8.40 -3.29 2.20
CA LYS A 13 7.89 -4.34 3.10
C LYS A 13 7.90 -3.91 4.57
N VAL A 14 6.95 -4.46 5.31
CA VAL A 14 7.03 -4.61 6.78
C VAL A 14 6.86 -6.10 7.06
N GLY A 15 7.87 -6.70 7.70
CA GLY A 15 7.98 -8.16 7.75
C GLY A 15 7.98 -8.74 6.33
N ARG A 16 7.02 -9.61 6.04
CA ARG A 16 6.86 -10.29 4.74
C ARG A 16 5.93 -9.57 3.78
N LEU A 17 5.26 -8.49 4.21
CA LEU A 17 4.13 -7.90 3.48
C LEU A 17 4.51 -6.58 2.81
N VAL A 18 4.33 -6.54 1.49
CA VAL A 18 4.26 -5.28 0.74
C VAL A 18 3.02 -4.49 1.14
N TYR A 19 3.01 -3.18 0.87
CA TYR A 19 1.90 -2.25 1.12
C TYR A 19 1.51 -2.01 2.58
N PHE A 20 1.70 -2.96 3.51
CA PHE A 20 1.25 -2.82 4.90
C PHE A 20 1.83 -1.57 5.59
N GLY A 21 3.15 -1.37 5.48
CA GLY A 21 3.79 -0.16 6.01
C GLY A 21 3.28 1.13 5.36
N ARG A 22 2.96 1.10 4.07
CA ARG A 22 2.36 2.24 3.38
C ARG A 22 0.95 2.54 3.87
N MET A 23 0.14 1.52 4.17
CA MET A 23 -1.18 1.70 4.78
C MET A 23 -1.06 2.35 6.17
N ILE A 24 -0.08 1.93 6.97
CA ILE A 24 0.25 2.57 8.26
C ILE A 24 0.66 4.05 8.07
N ASP A 25 1.52 4.34 7.09
CA ASP A 25 1.93 5.71 6.79
C ASP A 25 0.72 6.59 6.45
N LYS A 26 -0.21 6.08 5.62
CA LYS A 26 -1.46 6.79 5.28
C LYS A 26 -2.30 7.10 6.52
N ILE A 27 -2.47 6.13 7.43
CA ILE A 27 -3.20 6.32 8.70
C ILE A 27 -2.55 7.43 9.53
N ARG A 28 -1.23 7.36 9.74
CA ARG A 28 -0.48 8.34 10.55
C ARG A 28 -0.44 9.73 9.90
N LEU A 29 -0.33 9.80 8.57
CA LEU A 29 -0.39 11.04 7.80
C LEU A 29 -1.76 11.69 7.90
N HIS A 30 -2.83 10.89 7.78
CA HIS A 30 -4.20 11.38 7.88
C HIS A 30 -4.50 11.94 9.27
N ALA A 31 -4.12 11.22 10.33
CA ALA A 31 -4.34 11.63 11.71
C ALA A 31 -3.68 12.99 12.05
N ARG A 32 -2.58 13.35 11.37
CA ARG A 32 -1.90 14.65 11.55
C ARG A 32 -2.27 15.71 10.51
N GLY A 33 -3.27 15.47 9.65
CA GLY A 33 -3.69 16.40 8.61
C GLY A 33 -2.65 16.63 7.49
N ALA A 34 -1.69 15.71 7.32
CA ALA A 34 -0.61 15.84 6.34
C ALA A 34 -0.78 14.91 5.12
N LEU A 35 -1.88 14.15 5.05
CA LEU A 35 -2.22 13.34 3.89
C LEU A 35 -2.97 14.21 2.86
N PRO A 36 -2.55 14.25 1.58
CA PRO A 36 -3.26 15.02 0.56
C PRO A 36 -4.71 14.53 0.35
N ALA A 37 -5.59 15.46 -0.03
CA ALA A 37 -7.03 15.20 -0.17
C ALA A 37 -7.37 14.03 -1.12
N ASP A 38 -6.59 13.86 -2.19
CA ASP A 38 -6.79 12.82 -3.18
C ASP A 38 -6.60 11.39 -2.62
N TYR A 39 -5.95 11.23 -1.47
CA TYR A 39 -5.82 9.93 -0.81
C TYR A 39 -6.98 9.64 0.15
N ILE A 40 -7.60 10.67 0.72
CA ILE A 40 -8.56 10.55 1.83
C ILE A 40 -9.78 9.73 1.41
N HIS A 41 -10.32 9.95 0.20
CA HIS A 41 -11.51 9.24 -0.28
C HIS A 41 -11.31 7.71 -0.43
N ASN A 42 -10.06 7.27 -0.50
CA ASN A 42 -9.64 5.88 -0.67
C ASN A 42 -9.10 5.24 0.61
N LEU A 43 -9.09 5.93 1.76
CA LEU A 43 -8.68 5.33 3.03
C LEU A 43 -9.61 4.16 3.38
N GLY A 44 -9.02 3.02 3.75
CA GLY A 44 -9.77 1.80 4.06
C GLY A 44 -10.42 1.13 2.85
N LYS A 45 -10.13 1.59 1.62
CA LYS A 45 -10.67 1.03 0.36
C LYS A 45 -9.54 0.54 -0.55
N GLY A 46 -9.91 -0.16 -1.62
CA GLY A 46 -8.96 -0.63 -2.62
C GLY A 46 -7.87 -1.50 -1.99
N PHE A 47 -6.62 -1.06 -2.06
CA PHE A 47 -5.49 -1.78 -1.47
C PHE A 47 -5.52 -1.84 0.06
N ASP A 48 -6.03 -0.81 0.76
CA ASP A 48 -6.18 -0.85 2.23
C ASP A 48 -7.16 -1.96 2.62
N ALA A 49 -8.35 -1.98 2.00
CA ALA A 49 -9.36 -3.01 2.22
C ALA A 49 -8.82 -4.40 1.93
N ARG A 50 -8.09 -4.55 0.82
CA ARG A 50 -7.44 -5.81 0.44
C ARG A 50 -6.45 -6.29 1.51
N ALA A 51 -5.57 -5.41 1.99
CA ALA A 51 -4.61 -5.74 3.06
C ALA A 51 -5.32 -6.15 4.36
N CYS A 52 -6.36 -5.40 4.77
CA CYS A 52 -7.18 -5.72 5.94
C CYS A 52 -7.90 -7.08 5.80
N THR A 53 -8.50 -7.37 4.64
CA THR A 53 -9.14 -8.67 4.36
C THR A 53 -8.14 -9.83 4.43
N PHE A 54 -6.96 -9.69 3.83
CA PHE A 54 -5.91 -10.70 3.91
C PHE A 54 -5.48 -10.96 5.35
N LEU A 55 -5.31 -9.89 6.14
CA LEU A 55 -4.96 -9.96 7.56
C LEU A 55 -6.14 -10.33 8.46
N ARG A 56 -7.38 -10.42 7.95
CA ARG A 56 -8.62 -10.69 8.71
C ARG A 56 -8.85 -9.71 9.86
N ILE A 57 -8.58 -8.42 9.63
CA ILE A 57 -8.78 -7.36 10.62
C ILE A 57 -9.63 -6.22 10.05
N PRO A 58 -10.46 -5.55 10.87
CA PRO A 58 -11.13 -4.32 10.48
C PRO A 58 -10.14 -3.15 10.31
N TYR A 59 -10.39 -2.26 9.34
CA TYR A 59 -9.52 -1.10 9.06
C TYR A 59 -9.57 -0.05 10.17
N ASP A 60 -10.73 0.14 10.78
CA ASP A 60 -10.95 1.04 11.91
C ASP A 60 -10.23 0.55 13.18
N GLU A 61 -10.27 -0.76 13.46
CA GLU A 61 -9.48 -1.34 14.56
C GLU A 61 -7.98 -1.20 14.33
N LEU A 62 -7.50 -1.47 13.10
CA LEU A 62 -6.10 -1.21 12.74
C LEU A 62 -5.73 0.25 12.93
N THR A 63 -6.61 1.17 12.50
CA THR A 63 -6.40 2.62 12.64
C THR A 63 -6.27 3.02 14.10
N ALA A 64 -7.20 2.57 14.96
CA ALA A 64 -7.15 2.83 16.39
C ALA A 64 -5.87 2.28 17.03
N HIS A 65 -5.46 1.07 16.64
CA HIS A 65 -4.23 0.46 17.13
C HIS A 65 -2.99 1.26 16.69
N VAL A 66 -2.84 1.56 15.39
CA VAL A 66 -1.69 2.29 14.84
C VAL A 66 -1.51 3.69 15.47
N LEU A 67 -2.60 4.33 15.89
CA LEU A 67 -2.58 5.65 16.52
C LEU A 67 -2.43 5.59 18.05
N SER A 68 -2.46 4.40 18.64
CA SER A 68 -2.24 4.20 20.07
C SER A 68 -0.78 4.42 20.46
N ALA A 69 -0.55 5.04 21.61
CA ALA A 69 0.78 5.14 22.21
C ALA A 69 1.41 3.77 22.53
N ALA A 70 0.59 2.71 22.57
CA ALA A 70 1.04 1.33 22.79
C ALA A 70 1.68 0.68 21.54
N THR A 71 1.65 1.34 20.38
CA THR A 71 2.18 0.80 19.12
C THR A 71 3.47 1.54 18.74
N PRO A 72 4.65 1.03 19.17
CA PRO A 72 5.91 1.76 19.03
C PRO A 72 6.41 1.87 17.59
N ASP A 73 6.11 0.89 16.74
CA ASP A 73 6.59 0.81 15.37
C ASP A 73 5.67 -0.05 14.48
N ASP A 74 6.06 -0.21 13.21
CA ASP A 74 5.29 -0.98 12.23
C ASP A 74 5.32 -2.48 12.49
N ALA A 75 6.40 -2.99 13.11
CA ALA A 75 6.52 -4.41 13.44
C ALA A 75 5.54 -4.78 14.56
N ALA A 76 5.36 -3.90 15.56
CA ALA A 76 4.34 -4.05 16.58
C ALA A 76 2.92 -4.01 16.00
N ALA A 77 2.66 -3.12 15.03
CA ALA A 77 1.38 -3.08 14.33
C ALA A 77 1.11 -4.37 13.53
N LEU A 78 2.12 -4.92 12.86
CA LEU A 78 2.01 -6.20 12.15
C LEU A 78 1.77 -7.36 13.11
N ALA A 79 2.52 -7.43 14.21
CA ALA A 79 2.36 -8.47 15.22
C ALA A 79 0.97 -8.43 15.86
N TRP A 80 0.42 -7.24 16.10
CA TRP A 80 -0.97 -7.10 16.55
C TRP A 80 -1.97 -7.60 15.49
N ALA A 81 -1.77 -7.27 14.22
CA ALA A 81 -2.62 -7.73 13.13
C ALA A 81 -2.62 -9.26 13.02
N GLU A 82 -1.44 -9.89 13.05
CA GLU A 82 -1.29 -11.35 13.02
C GLU A 82 -1.85 -12.02 14.29
N LYS A 83 -1.76 -11.38 15.45
CA LYS A 83 -2.39 -11.90 16.68
C LYS A 83 -3.92 -11.84 16.62
N THR A 84 -4.47 -10.74 16.09
CA THR A 84 -5.91 -10.48 16.09
C THR A 84 -6.62 -11.26 14.99
N GLY A 85 -6.10 -11.16 13.76
CA GLY A 85 -6.67 -11.84 12.61
C GLY A 85 -6.05 -13.19 12.33
N GLY A 86 -5.01 -13.62 13.05
CA GLY A 86 -4.32 -14.89 12.84
C GLY A 86 -3.18 -14.79 11.83
N ALA A 87 -2.02 -15.33 12.20
CA ALA A 87 -0.80 -15.29 11.42
C ALA A 87 -0.95 -15.92 10.03
N ARG A 88 -0.15 -15.41 9.09
CA ARG A 88 -0.10 -15.89 7.71
C ARG A 88 1.11 -16.78 7.49
N SER A 89 0.92 -17.85 6.73
CA SER A 89 2.04 -18.68 6.29
C SER A 89 2.95 -17.89 5.35
N ASP A 90 4.17 -18.38 5.13
CA ASP A 90 5.06 -17.77 4.14
C ASP A 90 4.47 -17.85 2.73
N GLU A 91 3.84 -18.97 2.39
CA GLU A 91 3.15 -19.18 1.11
C GLU A 91 1.96 -18.21 0.93
N ASP A 92 1.13 -18.00 1.97
CA ASP A 92 0.06 -17.00 1.95
C ASP A 92 0.63 -15.61 1.63
N CYS A 93 1.74 -15.24 2.29
CA CYS A 93 2.38 -13.94 2.10
C CYS A 93 2.99 -13.80 0.70
N GLU A 94 3.62 -14.85 0.17
CA GLU A 94 4.20 -14.87 -1.17
C GLU A 94 3.13 -14.68 -2.24
N ILE A 95 2.07 -15.49 -2.19
CA ILE A 95 0.95 -15.41 -3.14
C ILE A 95 0.30 -14.03 -3.06
N TRP A 96 0.07 -13.53 -1.84
CA TRP A 96 -0.52 -12.22 -1.62
C TRP A 96 0.34 -11.08 -2.17
N CYS A 97 1.64 -11.06 -1.88
CA CYS A 97 2.55 -10.03 -2.37
C CYS A 97 2.66 -10.08 -3.89
N GLY A 98 2.72 -11.29 -4.47
CA GLY A 98 2.70 -11.48 -5.91
C GLY A 98 1.44 -10.91 -6.56
N PHE A 99 0.27 -11.14 -5.95
CA PHE A 99 -0.99 -10.55 -6.38
C PHE A 99 -0.98 -9.01 -6.27
N MET A 100 -0.57 -8.46 -5.13
CA MET A 100 -0.57 -7.02 -4.88
C MET A 100 0.36 -6.26 -5.84
N MET A 101 1.58 -6.75 -6.03
CA MET A 101 2.57 -6.12 -6.92
C MET A 101 2.16 -6.17 -8.39
N LYS A 102 1.39 -7.18 -8.81
CA LYS A 102 0.93 -7.35 -10.20
C LYS A 102 -0.46 -6.76 -10.46
N ARG A 103 -1.11 -6.17 -9.45
CA ARG A 103 -2.46 -5.61 -9.60
C ARG A 103 -2.48 -4.55 -10.71
N GLY A 104 -3.37 -4.71 -11.67
CA GLY A 104 -3.47 -3.88 -12.88
C GLY A 104 -2.84 -4.53 -14.12
N TRP A 105 -2.07 -5.61 -13.97
CA TRP A 105 -1.52 -6.35 -15.10
C TRP A 105 -2.47 -7.50 -15.47
N ARG A 106 -3.13 -7.38 -16.63
CA ARG A 106 -4.03 -8.42 -17.20
C ARG A 106 -5.06 -8.94 -16.18
N ASP A 107 -5.58 -8.04 -15.36
CA ASP A 107 -6.62 -8.31 -14.39
C ASP A 107 -7.73 -7.24 -14.47
N GLU A 108 -8.76 -7.37 -13.62
CA GLU A 108 -9.90 -6.45 -13.52
C GLU A 108 -9.56 -4.98 -13.23
N GLY A 109 -8.31 -4.64 -12.90
CA GLY A 109 -7.89 -3.24 -12.67
C GLY A 109 -7.05 -2.66 -13.80
N ALA A 110 -6.79 -3.42 -14.87
CA ALA A 110 -6.05 -2.93 -16.02
C ALA A 110 -6.71 -1.69 -16.64
N GLU A 111 -8.04 -1.67 -16.74
CA GLU A 111 -8.78 -0.50 -17.27
C GLU A 111 -8.61 0.74 -16.39
N ILE A 112 -8.64 0.55 -15.05
CA ILE A 112 -8.43 1.63 -14.08
C ILE A 112 -6.99 2.15 -14.19
N LEU A 113 -6.01 1.26 -14.32
CA LEU A 113 -4.60 1.63 -14.51
C LEU A 113 -4.42 2.48 -15.77
N VAL A 114 -4.93 2.00 -16.92
CA VAL A 114 -4.86 2.74 -18.20
C VAL A 114 -5.53 4.10 -18.08
N LYS A 115 -6.69 4.18 -17.43
CA LYS A 115 -7.39 5.45 -17.18
C LYS A 115 -6.51 6.41 -16.38
N ARG A 116 -5.93 5.96 -15.26
CA ARG A 116 -5.06 6.79 -14.42
C ARG A 116 -3.78 7.26 -15.13
N ILE A 117 -3.17 6.41 -15.95
CA ILE A 117 -2.00 6.80 -16.76
C ILE A 117 -2.40 7.90 -17.76
N LYS A 118 -3.57 7.82 -18.39
CA LYS A 118 -4.06 8.85 -19.32
C LYS A 118 -4.44 10.16 -18.63
N GLU A 119 -4.99 10.07 -17.41
CA GLU A 119 -5.38 11.24 -16.61
C GLU A 119 -4.19 11.92 -15.93
N SER A 120 -3.00 11.31 -15.97
CA SER A 120 -1.76 11.84 -15.42
C SER A 120 -0.77 12.21 -16.52
N ALA A 121 0.30 12.91 -16.15
CA ALA A 121 1.40 13.23 -17.07
C ALA A 121 2.42 12.07 -17.23
N LEU A 122 1.99 10.82 -17.03
CA LEU A 122 2.87 9.64 -16.94
C LEU A 122 2.80 8.71 -18.15
N GLY A 123 2.19 9.14 -19.26
CA GLY A 123 2.01 8.29 -20.45
C GLY A 123 3.30 7.76 -21.11
N ALA A 124 4.45 8.40 -20.84
CA ALA A 124 5.76 7.94 -21.32
C ALA A 124 6.51 7.04 -20.33
N ALA A 125 6.05 6.93 -19.08
CA ALA A 125 6.69 6.10 -18.07
C ALA A 125 6.43 4.60 -18.35
N PRO A 126 7.39 3.70 -18.04
CA PRO A 126 7.27 2.26 -18.27
C PRO A 126 6.36 1.57 -17.23
N ILE A 127 5.20 2.14 -16.93
CA ILE A 127 4.25 1.66 -15.91
C ILE A 127 3.56 0.38 -16.41
N MET A 128 3.68 -0.71 -15.65
CA MET A 128 2.98 -1.98 -15.95
C MET A 128 1.91 -2.33 -14.93
N THR A 129 2.02 -1.81 -13.71
CA THR A 129 1.15 -2.16 -12.58
C THR A 129 0.65 -0.91 -11.86
N MET A 130 -0.36 -1.07 -11.01
CA MET A 130 -0.81 0.00 -10.12
C MET A 130 0.27 0.42 -9.12
N PHE A 131 1.17 -0.48 -8.71
CA PHE A 131 2.28 -0.12 -7.83
C PHE A 131 3.29 0.77 -8.54
N ASP A 132 3.63 0.47 -9.80
CA ASP A 132 4.47 1.35 -10.62
C ASP A 132 3.81 2.72 -10.79
N TYR A 133 2.51 2.75 -11.12
CA TYR A 133 1.77 4.00 -11.24
C TYR A 133 1.88 4.85 -9.97
N LEU A 134 1.68 4.25 -8.79
CA LEU A 134 1.75 4.98 -7.52
C LEU A 134 3.16 5.53 -7.25
N ASP A 135 4.20 4.77 -7.57
CA ASP A 135 5.57 5.25 -7.39
C ASP A 135 5.92 6.37 -8.36
N PHE A 136 5.63 6.22 -9.65
CA PHE A 136 5.86 7.26 -10.64
C PHE A 136 5.05 8.53 -10.35
N ASP A 137 3.78 8.37 -9.93
CA ASP A 137 2.92 9.48 -9.53
C ASP A 137 3.39 10.17 -8.24
N GLU A 138 4.29 9.55 -7.48
CA GLU A 138 4.95 10.10 -6.29
C GLU A 138 6.41 10.47 -6.55
N GLY A 139 6.85 10.47 -7.83
CA GLY A 139 8.19 10.88 -8.23
C GLY A 139 9.28 9.83 -7.97
N ARG A 140 8.92 8.55 -7.86
CA ARG A 140 9.85 7.42 -7.73
C ARG A 140 9.83 6.57 -9.00
N ASP A 141 11.00 6.30 -9.58
CA ASP A 141 11.13 5.37 -10.70
C ASP A 141 11.30 3.93 -10.17
N SER A 142 10.17 3.25 -9.95
CA SER A 142 10.15 1.86 -9.44
C SER A 142 10.78 0.87 -10.40
N VAL A 143 10.77 1.17 -11.70
CA VAL A 143 11.20 0.24 -12.76
C VAL A 143 12.72 0.24 -12.87
N THR A 144 13.35 1.41 -12.94
CA THR A 144 14.82 1.51 -12.94
C THR A 144 15.40 0.96 -11.64
N ALA A 145 14.74 1.22 -10.50
CA ALA A 145 15.16 0.73 -9.20
C ALA A 145 14.84 -0.76 -8.93
N ARG A 146 14.08 -1.41 -9.82
CA ARG A 146 13.54 -2.78 -9.64
C ARG A 146 12.92 -2.97 -8.26
N ALA A 147 12.04 -2.05 -7.87
CA ALA A 147 11.54 -1.93 -6.50
C ALA A 147 10.85 -3.22 -5.97
N TRP A 148 10.35 -4.09 -6.86
CA TRP A 148 9.77 -5.39 -6.50
C TRP A 148 10.77 -6.44 -6.01
N GLU A 149 12.08 -6.18 -6.11
CA GLU A 149 13.15 -7.10 -5.70
C GLU A 149 13.74 -6.77 -4.32
N GLN A 150 13.29 -5.66 -3.72
CA GLN A 150 13.79 -5.16 -2.44
C GLN A 150 13.10 -5.79 -1.23
#